data_AF-A0A2K1WUG3-F1
#
_entry.id   AF-A0A2K1WUG3-F1
#
_cell.length_a   1.000
_cell.length_b   1.000
_cell.length_c   1.000
_cell.angle_alpha   90.00
_cell.angle_beta   90.00
_cell.angle_gamma   90.00
#
_symmetry.space_group_name_H-M   'P 1'
#
loop_
_entity.id
_entity.type
_entity.pdbx_description
1 polymer ?
#
loop_
_entity_poly.entity_id
_entity_poly.type
_entity_poly.pdbx_seq_one_letter_code
_entity_poly.pdbx_strand_id
1 'polypeptide(L)'
;MFMGADVTHPCPLEDISPSAAAVVGSMNWPAANKYVSRMRSQTHRQEIIWDLGAMVKGLLDDFYQELNELPKRIIFFRDGVSKTQFYKVLEKELQAIREACSRFPGYRPPISFAVVQKRHHTRFFPSETDPSSTKNQFFDKNIPTGTVVDTDYLGLLLTREAKPCMHQHRQSKQSHFNKRKQALVEINRDGDRAYPTCTSAILRNL
;
A
#
# COMPACT_ATOMS: atom_id res chain seq x y z
N MET A 1 -9.57 -7.00 8.83
CA MET A 1 -8.23 -7.58 8.67
C MET A 1 -7.42 -6.71 7.72
N PHE A 2 -6.20 -6.38 8.13
CA PHE A 2 -5.23 -5.70 7.28
C PHE A 2 -4.34 -6.73 6.60
N MET A 3 -4.08 -6.52 5.32
CA MET A 3 -3.15 -7.33 4.54
C MET A 3 -2.16 -6.42 3.82
N GLY A 4 -0.93 -6.88 3.68
CA GLY A 4 0.12 -6.19 2.93
C GLY A 4 0.79 -7.15 1.96
N ALA A 5 1.11 -6.69 0.76
CA ALA A 5 1.70 -7.50 -0.29
C ALA A 5 2.80 -6.74 -1.04
N ASP A 6 3.89 -7.45 -1.34
CA ASP A 6 5.01 -6.93 -2.13
C ASP A 6 5.61 -8.03 -3.01
N VAL A 7 6.21 -7.62 -4.12
CA VAL A 7 6.99 -8.49 -4.99
C VAL A 7 8.38 -7.89 -5.16
N THR A 8 9.39 -8.70 -4.87
CA THR A 8 10.79 -8.35 -5.08
C THR A 8 11.34 -9.11 -6.28
N HIS A 9 11.96 -8.38 -7.19
CA HIS A 9 12.65 -8.93 -8.35
C HIS A 9 14.16 -9.01 -8.10
N PRO A 10 14.86 -9.94 -8.77
CA PRO A 10 16.32 -10.00 -8.77
C PRO A 10 16.93 -8.76 -9.44
N CYS A 11 18.26 -8.69 -9.38
CA CYS A 11 19.03 -7.61 -10.00
C CYS A 11 18.67 -7.47 -11.49
N PRO A 12 18.63 -6.25 -12.07
CA PRO A 12 18.23 -6.10 -13.46
C PRO A 12 19.10 -6.83 -14.50
N LEU A 13 20.32 -7.20 -14.12
CA LEU A 13 21.30 -7.90 -14.96
C LEU A 13 21.19 -9.43 -14.87
N GLU A 14 20.25 -9.94 -14.08
CA GLU A 14 20.09 -11.36 -13.82
C GLU A 14 18.76 -11.82 -14.40
N ASP A 15 18.79 -12.73 -15.36
CA ASP A 15 17.60 -13.12 -16.15
C ASP A 15 16.97 -14.45 -15.71
N ILE A 16 17.60 -15.16 -14.77
CA ILE A 16 17.22 -16.53 -14.39
C ILE A 16 16.52 -16.55 -13.03
N SER A 17 16.95 -15.70 -12.10
CA SER A 17 16.47 -15.77 -10.72
C SER A 17 14.97 -15.48 -10.61
N PRO A 18 14.24 -16.23 -9.79
CA PRO A 18 12.80 -16.03 -9.63
C PRO A 18 12.50 -14.70 -8.92
N SER A 19 11.28 -14.22 -9.10
CA SER A 19 10.76 -13.15 -8.23
C SER A 19 10.23 -13.78 -6.94
N ALA A 20 10.25 -13.02 -5.85
CA ALA A 20 9.67 -13.43 -4.58
C ALA A 20 8.44 -12.58 -4.25
N ALA A 21 7.30 -13.23 -4.03
CA ALA A 21 6.10 -12.58 -3.52
C ALA A 21 5.93 -12.88 -2.03
N ALA A 22 5.49 -11.88 -1.27
CA ALA A 22 5.15 -12.02 0.13
C ALA A 22 3.82 -11.34 0.42
N VAL A 23 2.99 -11.99 1.24
CA VAL A 23 1.74 -11.43 1.76
C VAL A 23 1.70 -11.62 3.26
N VAL A 24 1.34 -10.56 3.97
CA VAL A 24 1.14 -10.54 5.42
C VAL A 24 -0.30 -10.25 5.76
N GLY A 25 -0.79 -10.81 6.86
CA GLY A 25 -2.14 -10.58 7.37
C GLY A 25 -2.14 -10.34 8.88
N SER A 26 -2.96 -9.38 9.35
CA SER A 26 -3.18 -9.14 10.78
C SER A 26 -3.98 -10.28 11.40
N MET A 27 -3.55 -10.82 12.54
CA MET A 27 -4.18 -11.97 13.21
C MET A 27 -4.99 -11.61 14.46
N ASN A 28 -4.98 -10.35 14.88
CA ASN A 28 -5.79 -9.89 15.99
C ASN A 28 -6.52 -8.59 15.67
N TRP A 29 -7.74 -8.48 16.18
CA TRP A 29 -8.59 -7.30 16.07
C TRP A 29 -9.19 -7.00 17.46
N PRO A 30 -9.24 -5.73 17.91
CA PRO A 30 -8.96 -4.48 17.20
C PRO A 30 -7.49 -4.01 17.20
N ALA A 31 -6.61 -4.66 17.96
CA ALA A 31 -5.25 -4.16 18.16
C ALA A 31 -4.36 -4.20 16.89
N ALA A 32 -4.59 -5.15 15.98
CA ALA A 32 -3.90 -5.28 14.69
C ALA A 32 -2.36 -5.16 14.78
N ASN A 33 -1.75 -5.79 15.79
CA ASN A 33 -0.32 -5.74 16.05
C ASN A 33 0.39 -7.10 15.88
N LYS A 34 -0.35 -8.20 15.70
CA LYS A 34 0.18 -9.53 15.35
C LYS A 34 -0.02 -9.77 13.86
N TYR A 35 1.05 -10.10 13.14
CA TYR A 35 0.99 -10.40 11.71
C TYR A 35 1.63 -11.75 11.42
N VAL A 36 1.06 -12.47 10.47
CA VAL A 36 1.63 -13.70 9.92
C VAL A 36 1.87 -13.51 8.44
N SER A 37 2.94 -14.11 7.92
CA SER A 37 3.35 -14.01 6.52
C SER A 37 3.17 -15.32 5.77
N ARG A 38 3.02 -15.21 4.45
CA ARG A 38 3.13 -16.27 3.46
C ARG A 38 4.01 -15.77 2.33
N MET A 39 4.91 -16.63 1.83
CA MET A 39 5.86 -16.29 0.77
C MET A 39 5.83 -17.33 -0.34
N ARG A 40 6.07 -16.88 -1.57
CA ARG A 40 6.11 -17.71 -2.77
C ARG A 40 7.21 -17.26 -3.71
N SER A 41 7.91 -18.24 -4.27
CA SER A 41 8.72 -18.03 -5.46
C SER A 41 7.80 -18.00 -6.68
N GLN A 42 8.00 -17.06 -7.59
CA GLN A 42 7.25 -16.94 -8.83
C GLN A 42 8.18 -16.64 -10.00
N THR A 43 7.64 -16.70 -11.22
CA THR A 43 8.45 -16.60 -12.43
C THR A 43 9.23 -15.29 -12.49
N HIS A 44 10.35 -15.32 -13.23
CA HIS A 44 11.24 -14.19 -13.38
C HIS A 44 10.48 -12.93 -13.81
N ARG A 45 10.65 -11.83 -13.08
CA ARG A 45 9.99 -10.52 -13.30
C ARG A 45 8.47 -10.53 -13.43
N GLN A 46 7.81 -11.52 -12.86
CA GLN A 46 6.36 -11.51 -12.75
C GLN A 46 5.94 -10.57 -11.62
N GLU A 47 5.18 -9.51 -11.93
CA GLU A 47 4.64 -8.58 -10.92
C GLU A 47 3.37 -9.13 -10.25
N ILE A 48 2.48 -9.76 -11.02
CA ILE A 48 1.21 -10.29 -10.48
C ILE A 48 1.51 -11.47 -9.58
N ILE A 49 1.04 -11.42 -8.33
CA ILE A 49 1.24 -12.52 -7.37
C ILE A 49 0.46 -13.75 -7.83
N TRP A 50 1.18 -14.77 -8.32
CA TRP A 50 0.57 -15.96 -8.94
C TRP A 50 -0.33 -16.73 -7.98
N ASP A 51 0.19 -17.05 -6.80
CA ASP A 51 -0.47 -17.93 -5.82
C ASP A 51 -1.15 -17.12 -4.70
N LEU A 52 -1.64 -15.91 -5.03
CA LEU A 52 -2.24 -15.00 -4.04
C LEU A 52 -3.43 -15.64 -3.33
N GLY A 53 -4.29 -16.33 -4.07
CA GLY A 53 -5.50 -16.96 -3.51
C GLY A 53 -5.17 -17.98 -2.41
N ALA A 54 -4.18 -18.84 -2.63
CA ALA A 54 -3.78 -19.83 -1.62
C ALA A 54 -3.13 -19.18 -0.39
N MET A 55 -2.32 -18.13 -0.59
CA MET A 55 -1.73 -17.38 0.52
C MET A 55 -2.80 -16.69 1.37
N VAL A 56 -3.74 -15.99 0.73
CA VAL A 56 -4.86 -15.32 1.40
C VAL A 56 -5.74 -16.32 2.13
N LYS A 57 -6.03 -17.46 1.50
CA LYS A 57 -6.77 -18.56 2.14
C LYS A 57 -6.09 -19.02 3.42
N GLY A 58 -4.78 -19.30 3.38
CA GLY A 58 -4.03 -19.69 4.57
C GLY A 58 -4.05 -18.62 5.67
N LEU A 59 -4.03 -17.33 5.32
CA LEU A 59 -4.15 -16.24 6.28
C LEU A 59 -5.56 -16.13 6.89
N LEU A 60 -6.60 -16.41 6.11
CA LEU A 60 -7.99 -16.45 6.60
C LEU A 60 -8.21 -17.65 7.53
N ASP A 61 -7.62 -18.81 7.21
CA ASP A 61 -7.65 -20.00 8.06
C ASP A 61 -6.98 -19.70 9.42
N ASP A 62 -5.78 -19.10 9.42
CA ASP A 62 -5.08 -18.69 10.65
C ASP A 62 -5.91 -17.68 11.47
N PHE A 63 -6.50 -16.68 10.81
CA PHE A 63 -7.34 -15.67 11.47
C PHE A 63 -8.56 -16.32 12.14
N TYR A 64 -9.21 -17.25 11.44
CA TYR A 64 -10.36 -17.99 11.96
C TYR A 64 -9.97 -18.88 13.14
N GLN A 65 -8.80 -19.52 13.11
CA GLN A 65 -8.31 -20.32 14.24
C GLN A 65 -8.05 -19.48 15.49
N GLU A 66 -7.56 -18.25 15.32
CA GLU A 66 -7.22 -17.37 16.45
C GLU A 66 -8.45 -16.67 17.06
N LEU A 67 -9.44 -16.29 16.25
CA LEU A 67 -10.56 -15.46 16.69
C LEU A 67 -11.92 -16.16 16.64
N ASN A 68 -11.98 -17.37 16.07
CA ASN A 68 -13.21 -18.13 15.80
C ASN A 68 -14.27 -17.33 14.99
N GLU A 69 -13.82 -16.29 14.29
CA GLU A 69 -14.62 -15.41 13.45
C GLU A 69 -13.82 -15.06 12.19
N LEU A 70 -14.52 -14.80 11.08
CA LEU A 70 -13.90 -14.30 9.85
C LEU A 70 -13.87 -12.76 9.85
N PRO A 71 -12.89 -12.14 9.17
CA PRO A 71 -12.81 -10.68 9.07
C PRO A 71 -14.06 -10.06 8.43
N LYS A 72 -14.70 -9.10 9.11
CA LYS A 72 -15.86 -8.39 8.54
C LYS A 72 -15.52 -7.49 7.34
N ARG A 73 -14.24 -7.12 7.18
CA ARG A 73 -13.69 -6.29 6.09
C ARG A 73 -12.24 -6.64 5.86
N ILE A 74 -11.80 -6.59 4.60
CA ILE A 74 -10.40 -6.79 4.20
C ILE A 74 -9.87 -5.47 3.61
N ILE A 75 -8.68 -5.07 4.05
CA ILE A 75 -7.97 -3.90 3.50
C ILE A 75 -6.61 -4.40 3.04
N PHE A 76 -6.38 -4.34 1.74
CA PHE A 76 -5.24 -4.93 1.08
C PHE A 76 -4.32 -3.85 0.53
N PHE A 77 -3.11 -3.74 1.09
CA PHE A 77 -2.08 -2.81 0.65
C PHE A 77 -1.09 -3.52 -0.29
N ARG A 78 -0.98 -3.06 -1.53
CA ARG A 78 -0.08 -3.62 -2.55
C ARG A 78 1.04 -2.64 -2.88
N ASP A 79 2.29 -2.94 -2.50
CA ASP A 79 3.46 -2.09 -2.84
C ASP A 79 3.92 -2.35 -4.29
N GLY A 80 4.79 -1.51 -4.86
CA GLY A 80 5.59 -1.88 -6.05
C GLY A 80 4.90 -1.88 -7.42
N VAL A 81 3.58 -1.71 -7.50
CA VAL A 81 2.86 -1.75 -8.79
C VAL A 81 3.02 -0.44 -9.55
N SER A 82 3.40 -0.53 -10.82
CA SER A 82 3.47 0.62 -11.72
C SER A 82 2.07 1.03 -12.22
N LYS A 83 1.89 2.32 -12.54
CA LYS A 83 0.62 2.87 -13.05
C LYS A 83 0.10 2.12 -14.30
N THR A 84 0.99 1.66 -15.17
CA THR A 84 0.64 0.93 -16.39
C THR A 84 0.15 -0.50 -16.12
N GLN A 85 0.52 -1.09 -14.98
CA GLN A 85 0.13 -2.44 -14.58
C GLN A 85 -1.03 -2.46 -13.59
N PHE A 86 -1.41 -1.29 -13.03
CA PHE A 86 -2.40 -1.16 -11.97
C PHE A 86 -3.69 -1.95 -12.24
N TYR A 87 -4.36 -1.70 -13.36
CA TYR A 87 -5.63 -2.36 -13.67
C TYR A 87 -5.50 -3.88 -13.79
N LYS A 88 -4.43 -4.35 -14.43
CA LYS A 88 -4.19 -5.78 -14.62
C LYS A 88 -3.90 -6.47 -13.28
N VAL A 89 -3.13 -5.83 -12.40
CA VAL A 89 -2.84 -6.33 -11.05
C VAL A 89 -4.12 -6.32 -10.22
N LEU A 90 -4.85 -5.20 -10.19
CA LEU A 90 -6.11 -5.06 -9.46
C LEU A 90 -7.10 -6.15 -9.87
N GLU A 91 -7.37 -6.33 -11.16
CA GLU A 91 -8.32 -7.33 -11.64
C GLU A 91 -7.93 -8.75 -11.20
N LYS A 92 -6.68 -9.15 -11.45
CA LYS A 92 -6.21 -10.51 -11.16
C LYS A 92 -6.11 -10.79 -9.66
N GLU A 93 -5.55 -9.86 -8.90
CA GLU A 93 -5.32 -10.04 -7.46
C GLU A 93 -6.62 -9.91 -6.66
N LEU A 94 -7.51 -8.97 -7.01
CA LEU A 94 -8.82 -8.85 -6.36
C LEU A 94 -9.67 -10.10 -6.61
N GLN A 95 -9.64 -10.64 -7.83
CA GLN A 95 -10.32 -11.89 -8.14
C GLN A 95 -9.78 -13.05 -7.31
N ALA A 96 -8.45 -13.17 -7.17
CA ALA A 96 -7.84 -14.20 -6.34
C ALA A 96 -8.22 -14.08 -4.86
N ILE A 97 -8.33 -12.86 -4.32
CA ILE A 97 -8.79 -12.63 -2.94
C ILE A 97 -10.26 -13.06 -2.79
N ARG A 98 -11.12 -12.74 -3.75
CA ARG A 98 -12.55 -13.15 -3.75
C ARG A 98 -12.71 -14.67 -3.81
N GLU A 99 -11.92 -15.33 -4.66
CA GLU A 99 -11.90 -16.78 -4.76
C GLU A 99 -11.43 -17.43 -3.45
N ALA A 100 -10.44 -16.86 -2.78
CA ALA A 100 -10.01 -17.32 -1.46
C ALA A 100 -11.14 -17.19 -0.41
N CYS A 101 -11.88 -16.08 -0.44
CA CYS A 101 -13.04 -15.87 0.45
C CYS A 101 -14.17 -16.87 0.17
N SER A 102 -14.38 -17.26 -1.09
CA SER A 102 -15.44 -18.18 -1.51
C SER A 102 -15.35 -19.57 -0.88
N ARG A 103 -14.18 -19.92 -0.32
CA ARG A 103 -13.98 -21.14 0.47
C ARG A 103 -14.95 -21.24 1.65
N PHE A 104 -15.34 -20.11 2.22
CA PHE A 104 -16.25 -20.03 3.36
C PHE A 104 -17.67 -19.76 2.85
N PRO A 105 -18.63 -20.69 3.06
CA PRO A 105 -20.00 -20.52 2.55
C PRO A 105 -20.64 -19.22 3.03
N GLY A 106 -21.13 -18.41 2.09
CA GLY A 106 -21.79 -17.14 2.38
C GLY A 106 -20.85 -15.98 2.77
N TYR A 107 -19.54 -16.19 2.83
CA TYR A 107 -18.59 -15.14 3.19
C TYR A 107 -18.22 -14.25 1.99
N ARG A 108 -18.70 -13.01 2.04
CA ARG A 108 -18.43 -11.98 1.01
C ARG A 108 -18.07 -10.66 1.69
N PRO A 109 -16.87 -10.55 2.30
CA PRO A 109 -16.47 -9.33 2.98
C PRO A 109 -16.27 -8.20 1.96
N PRO A 110 -16.58 -6.94 2.31
CA PRO A 110 -16.11 -5.80 1.55
C PRO A 110 -14.58 -5.77 1.51
N ILE A 111 -14.02 -5.54 0.32
CA ILE A 111 -12.57 -5.46 0.10
C ILE A 111 -12.21 -4.03 -0.34
N SER A 112 -11.22 -3.44 0.33
CA SER A 112 -10.57 -2.21 -0.12
C SER A 112 -9.18 -2.56 -0.63
N PHE A 113 -8.90 -2.29 -1.91
CA PHE A 113 -7.60 -2.54 -2.53
C PHE A 113 -6.85 -1.23 -2.70
N ALA A 114 -5.69 -1.10 -2.06
CA ALA A 114 -4.89 0.11 -2.05
C ALA A 114 -3.49 -0.17 -2.62
N VAL A 115 -3.15 0.42 -3.76
CA VAL A 115 -1.78 0.35 -4.30
C VAL A 115 -0.94 1.46 -3.70
N VAL A 116 0.24 1.11 -3.20
CA VAL A 116 1.18 2.01 -2.55
C VAL A 116 2.42 2.15 -3.43
N GLN A 117 2.63 3.32 -4.02
CA GLN A 117 3.81 3.59 -4.83
C GLN A 117 4.80 4.46 -4.05
N LYS A 118 5.87 3.85 -3.52
CA LYS A 118 6.91 4.54 -2.71
C LYS A 118 8.03 5.18 -3.52
N ARG A 119 8.22 4.74 -4.76
CA ARG A 119 9.31 5.15 -5.66
C ARG A 119 8.70 5.85 -6.88
N HIS A 120 8.44 7.15 -6.74
CA HIS A 120 7.89 8.01 -7.80
C HIS A 120 8.72 9.28 -8.00
N HIS A 121 8.42 10.03 -9.06
CA HIS A 121 9.13 11.27 -9.40
C HIS A 121 8.53 12.53 -8.77
N THR A 122 7.29 12.48 -8.27
CA THR A 122 6.66 13.61 -7.54
C THR A 122 7.48 13.99 -6.30
N ARG A 123 7.62 15.29 -6.03
CA ARG A 123 8.30 15.85 -4.87
C ARG A 123 7.44 16.98 -4.31
N PHE A 124 7.43 17.13 -2.99
CA PHE A 124 6.70 18.19 -2.30
C PHE A 124 7.68 19.05 -1.53
N PHE A 125 7.46 20.36 -1.55
CA PHE A 125 8.30 21.34 -0.89
C PHE A 125 7.43 22.23 0.02
N PRO A 126 7.94 22.67 1.18
CA PRO A 126 7.27 23.68 1.99
C PRO A 126 7.08 24.98 1.20
N SER A 127 5.97 25.69 1.40
CA SER A 127 5.76 27.02 0.82
C SER A 127 6.58 28.06 1.59
N GLU A 128 7.30 28.95 0.90
CA GLU A 128 8.18 29.97 1.50
C GLU A 128 7.42 31.18 2.09
N THR A 129 6.09 31.16 2.04
CA THR A 129 5.23 32.34 2.28
C THR A 129 4.82 32.57 3.74
N ASP A 130 5.44 31.90 4.71
CA ASP A 130 5.16 32.13 6.13
C ASP A 130 6.24 33.03 6.78
N PRO A 131 6.01 34.35 6.89
CA PRO A 131 6.94 35.27 7.53
C PRO A 131 7.09 35.04 9.05
N SER A 132 6.30 34.13 9.65
CA SER A 132 6.39 33.80 11.07
C SER A 132 7.37 32.66 11.40
N SER A 133 7.92 31.96 10.40
CA SER A 133 8.91 30.90 10.63
C SER A 133 10.28 31.49 10.96
N THR A 134 10.36 32.08 12.14
CA THR A 134 11.59 32.59 12.73
C THR A 134 12.52 31.42 12.98
N LYS A 135 13.62 31.40 12.22
CA LYS A 135 14.93 30.81 12.56
C LYS A 135 14.88 29.60 13.51
N ASN A 136 14.91 28.40 12.93
CA ASN A 136 15.87 27.40 13.36
C ASN A 136 16.49 26.75 12.12
N GLN A 137 17.73 27.17 11.87
CA GLN A 137 18.63 26.57 10.90
C GLN A 137 18.92 25.12 11.29
N PHE A 138 19.18 24.30 10.27
CA PHE A 138 19.52 22.88 10.31
C PHE A 138 18.31 21.94 10.54
N PHE A 139 18.31 20.79 9.85
CA PHE A 139 17.30 19.71 9.84
C PHE A 139 16.25 19.77 8.69
N ASP A 140 16.57 19.07 7.59
CA ASP A 140 15.68 18.58 6.51
C ASP A 140 14.63 19.55 5.92
N LYS A 141 14.89 20.06 4.71
CA LYS A 141 13.94 20.80 3.84
C LYS A 141 12.77 19.96 3.30
N ASN A 142 12.28 18.98 4.06
CA ASN A 142 11.15 18.14 3.68
C ASN A 142 9.86 18.67 4.31
N ILE A 143 8.73 18.35 3.68
CA ILE A 143 7.40 18.52 4.27
C ILE A 143 7.28 17.73 5.59
N PRO A 144 6.47 18.21 6.56
CA PRO A 144 6.24 17.51 7.82
C PRO A 144 5.71 16.08 7.63
N THR A 145 6.06 15.17 8.54
CA THR A 145 5.39 13.85 8.62
C THR A 145 3.92 14.08 8.94
N GLY A 146 3.04 13.36 8.27
CA GLY A 146 1.61 13.65 8.34
C GLY A 146 1.05 14.33 7.10
N THR A 147 1.84 15.04 6.30
CA THR A 147 1.29 15.79 5.15
C THR A 147 0.63 14.87 4.13
N VAL A 148 -0.60 15.21 3.74
CA VAL A 148 -1.29 14.58 2.62
C VAL A 148 -1.74 15.63 1.62
N VAL A 149 -1.66 15.25 0.35
CA VAL A 149 -2.17 15.99 -0.79
C VAL A 149 -3.20 15.10 -1.48
N ASP A 150 -4.45 15.53 -1.49
CA ASP A 150 -5.58 14.78 -2.06
C ASP A 150 -6.30 15.48 -3.23
N THR A 151 -5.78 16.63 -3.69
CA THR A 151 -6.32 17.45 -4.78
C THR A 151 -5.42 17.42 -6.01
N ASP A 152 -6.04 17.42 -7.21
CA ASP A 152 -5.35 17.28 -8.49
C ASP A 152 -4.31 18.39 -8.73
N TYR A 153 -3.16 17.98 -9.27
CA TYR A 153 -2.07 18.85 -9.74
C TYR A 153 -2.36 19.56 -11.08
N LEU A 154 -3.63 19.84 -11.38
CA LEU A 154 -4.01 20.76 -12.46
C LEU A 154 -4.13 22.17 -11.88
N GLY A 155 -2.96 22.77 -11.68
CA GLY A 155 -2.74 24.20 -11.45
C GLY A 155 -3.83 24.99 -10.74
N LEU A 156 -3.85 24.96 -9.41
CA LEU A 156 -4.05 26.15 -8.59
C LEU A 156 -3.66 25.85 -7.14
N LEU A 157 -2.91 26.77 -6.51
CA LEU A 157 -2.74 26.82 -5.07
C LEU A 157 -4.11 26.64 -4.39
N LEU A 158 -4.26 25.70 -3.46
CA LEU A 158 -4.97 25.93 -2.20
C LEU A 158 -4.48 24.95 -1.13
N THR A 159 -3.87 25.50 -0.10
CA THR A 159 -3.70 24.87 1.21
C THR A 159 -5.08 24.58 1.80
N ARG A 160 -5.28 23.37 2.35
CA ARG A 160 -6.02 23.13 3.61
C ARG A 160 -5.93 21.67 4.05
N GLU A 161 -5.94 21.52 5.36
CA GLU A 161 -5.43 20.41 6.15
C GLU A 161 -6.11 19.05 5.94
N ALA A 162 -5.31 17.97 5.88
CA ALA A 162 -5.58 16.69 6.57
C ALA A 162 -4.35 15.76 6.54
N LYS A 163 -4.17 14.98 7.62
CA LYS A 163 -3.06 14.02 7.89
C LYS A 163 -3.55 12.56 7.72
N PRO A 164 -2.73 11.50 7.46
CA PRO A 164 -1.34 11.31 7.87
C PRO A 164 -0.34 10.73 6.82
N CYS A 165 0.95 10.81 7.15
CA CYS A 165 2.09 10.15 6.51
C CYS A 165 2.92 9.50 7.64
N MET A 166 3.19 8.20 7.55
CA MET A 166 3.84 7.42 8.59
C MET A 166 5.35 7.26 8.37
N HIS A 167 6.08 7.52 9.46
CA HIS A 167 7.47 7.19 9.80
C HIS A 167 8.63 8.11 9.44
N GLN A 168 9.48 8.23 10.47
CA GLN A 168 10.79 8.85 10.56
C GLN A 168 11.75 7.73 10.96
N HIS A 169 12.77 7.40 10.15
CA HIS A 169 13.84 6.52 10.61
C HIS A 169 15.23 6.99 10.17
N ARG A 170 16.15 6.85 11.13
CA ARG A 170 17.56 7.26 11.14
C ARG A 170 18.42 6.19 10.44
N GLN A 171 19.10 6.63 9.37
CA GLN A 171 20.43 6.29 8.83
C GLN A 171 20.94 4.83 8.78
N SER A 172 21.38 4.41 7.58
CA SER A 172 22.82 4.30 7.25
C SER A 172 23.06 3.90 5.78
N LYS A 173 23.67 4.80 5.01
CA LYS A 173 24.76 4.61 4.02
C LYS A 173 24.86 5.82 3.10
N GLN A 174 26.07 6.39 3.07
CA GLN A 174 26.50 7.54 2.27
C GLN A 174 25.89 7.55 0.85
N SER A 175 24.99 8.50 0.60
CA SER A 175 24.94 9.30 -0.62
C SER A 175 23.89 10.38 -0.40
N HIS A 176 24.30 11.64 -0.53
CA HIS A 176 23.43 12.80 -0.48
C HIS A 176 22.35 12.69 -1.56
N PHE A 177 21.15 12.24 -1.20
CA PHE A 177 19.89 12.64 -1.82
C PHE A 177 18.75 12.24 -0.87
N ASN A 178 18.02 13.23 -0.40
CA ASN A 178 17.00 13.11 0.64
C ASN A 178 15.80 12.28 0.12
N LYS A 179 15.90 10.95 0.15
CA LYS A 179 14.85 10.01 -0.28
C LYS A 179 14.01 9.58 0.92
N ARG A 180 13.21 10.48 1.48
CA ARG A 180 12.05 10.05 2.27
C ARG A 180 10.94 9.64 1.29
N LYS A 181 10.53 8.37 1.36
CA LYS A 181 9.58 7.74 0.44
C LYS A 181 8.19 8.34 0.68
N GLN A 182 7.77 9.22 -0.20
CA GLN A 182 6.35 9.60 -0.34
C GLN A 182 5.62 8.40 -0.94
N ALA A 183 4.39 8.16 -0.48
CA ALA A 183 3.55 7.08 -0.97
C ALA A 183 2.36 7.69 -1.71
N LEU A 184 2.25 7.43 -3.01
CA LEU A 184 1.01 7.62 -3.75
C LEU A 184 0.12 6.42 -3.46
N VAL A 185 -1.14 6.67 -3.09
CA VAL A 185 -2.12 5.63 -2.79
C VAL A 185 -3.29 5.73 -3.74
N GLU A 186 -3.52 4.70 -4.54
CA GLU A 186 -4.72 4.53 -5.35
C GLU A 186 -5.63 3.50 -4.69
N ILE A 187 -6.88 3.87 -4.37
CA ILE A 187 -7.84 3.01 -3.67
C ILE A 187 -9.01 2.64 -4.57
N ASN A 188 -9.30 1.34 -4.65
CA ASN A 188 -10.54 0.81 -5.21
C ASN A 188 -11.39 0.18 -4.09
N ARG A 189 -12.66 0.57 -3.97
CA ARG A 189 -13.63 -0.06 -3.07
C ARG A 189 -14.52 -0.99 -3.87
N ASP A 190 -14.72 -2.20 -3.35
CA ASP A 190 -15.59 -3.18 -3.99
C ASP A 190 -17.01 -2.61 -4.17
N GLY A 191 -17.50 -2.55 -5.42
CA GLY A 191 -18.78 -1.96 -5.82
C GLY A 191 -18.69 -0.69 -6.68
N ASP A 192 -17.54 -0.03 -6.77
CA ASP A 192 -17.35 1.12 -7.67
C ASP A 192 -17.26 0.66 -9.13
N ARG A 193 -18.07 1.26 -10.03
CA ARG A 193 -17.90 1.08 -11.49
C ARG A 193 -16.50 1.53 -11.88
N ALA A 194 -15.92 0.84 -12.87
CA ALA A 194 -14.54 0.94 -13.38
C ALA A 194 -14.15 2.31 -13.99
N TYR A 195 -14.59 3.42 -13.42
CA TYR A 195 -14.05 4.74 -13.71
C TYR A 195 -13.21 5.17 -12.51
N PRO A 196 -11.90 5.38 -12.69
CA PRO A 196 -11.08 5.94 -11.64
C PRO A 196 -11.55 7.39 -11.42
N THR A 197 -12.34 7.65 -10.40
CA THR A 197 -12.07 8.89 -9.68
C THR A 197 -10.68 8.66 -9.09
N CYS A 198 -9.66 9.35 -9.60
CA CYS A 198 -8.36 9.51 -8.96
C CYS A 198 -8.58 10.24 -7.63
N THR A 199 -9.30 9.62 -6.71
CA THR A 199 -9.44 10.11 -5.36
C THR A 199 -8.22 9.55 -4.65
N SER A 200 -7.20 10.38 -4.51
CA SER A 200 -6.17 10.27 -3.49
C SER A 200 -6.84 10.25 -2.11
N ALA A 201 -7.51 9.16 -1.79
CA ALA A 201 -8.26 9.02 -0.56
C ALA A 201 -7.30 8.54 0.52
N ILE A 202 -6.98 9.44 1.45
CA ILE A 202 -6.56 9.02 2.79
C ILE A 202 -7.66 8.13 3.35
N LEU A 203 -7.26 7.12 4.12
CA LEU A 203 -8.10 6.33 5.03
C LEU A 203 -8.84 7.24 6.03
N ARG A 204 -9.80 8.06 5.56
CA ARG A 204 -10.78 8.73 6.40
C ARG A 204 -11.85 7.68 6.69
N ASN A 205 -11.82 7.16 7.93
CA ASN A 205 -12.74 6.19 8.53
C ASN A 205 -12.41 4.71 8.24
N LEU A 206 -11.37 4.22 8.94
CA LEU A 206 -11.34 2.84 9.44
C LEU A 206 -11.86 2.79 10.87
#